data_AF-A0A925PHM4-F1
#
_entry.id   AF-A0A925PHM4-F1
#
_cell.length_a   1.000
_cell.length_b   1.000
_cell.length_c   1.000
_cell.angle_alpha   90.00
_cell.angle_beta   90.00
_cell.angle_gamma   90.00
#
_symmetry.space_group_name_H-M   'P 1'
#
loop_
_entity.id
_entity.type
_entity.pdbx_description
1 polymer ?
#
loop_
_entity_poly.entity_id
_entity_poly.type
_entity_poly.pdbx_seq_one_letter_code
_entity_poly.pdbx_strand_id
1 'polypeptide(L)'
;MNKPIVAIVGRPNVGKSTLFNYIGQKRVSIVEDTPGVTRDRIYLDAEWLDREFTMIDTGGIELESTDKILTSMRYQAKLAIDEADAILFVVDGKVGLTSADEAVAVILRNARKPVLLVVNKVDNMKKANDIYEFYNLGLGEPIPISAANALNIGDLLDEVVKCLPNEEIIPDDSEKIRVAIIGRPNVGKSSLVNILVGEERVIVSDIAGTTRDAIDTHFTKDETEFILIDTAGMRRKARIDEPIERYSVMRALRAVDRSDVVLMVIDAVAGVTEQDKKIAGYAHDAGKACVIVVNKWDLMEKDSKTTLRYTENIRTELAFMQYAPVLFVSALTKQRIPRITELVKFVAEQHTMRVSTSVLNQVIEDAISINPPPSQHGKRLKIMFTTQPNVKPPTFVFFVNDQEIMHFSYLRFLENKLRESFGFEGTPLKLVVRGRKEED
;
A
#
# COMPACT_ATOMS: atom_id res chain seq x y z
N MET A 1 -8.34 -6.67 -2.66
CA MET A 1 -7.78 -8.03 -2.42
C MET A 1 -6.53 -7.87 -1.59
N ASN A 2 -6.35 -8.70 -0.56
CA ASN A 2 -5.19 -8.62 0.33
C ASN A 2 -3.98 -9.25 -0.40
N LYS A 3 -2.96 -8.46 -0.77
CA LYS A 3 -1.75 -9.02 -1.40
C LYS A 3 -0.95 -9.78 -0.34
N PRO A 4 -0.59 -11.05 -0.59
CA PRO A 4 0.29 -11.77 0.33
C PRO A 4 1.64 -11.08 0.49
N ILE A 5 2.24 -11.20 1.66
CA ILE A 5 3.52 -10.55 1.98
C ILE A 5 4.64 -11.59 2.03
N VAL A 6 5.76 -11.30 1.36
CA VAL A 6 6.98 -12.11 1.37
C VAL A 6 8.12 -11.32 1.99
N ALA A 7 8.66 -11.76 3.13
CA ALA A 7 9.81 -11.10 3.75
C ALA A 7 11.13 -11.77 3.39
N ILE A 8 12.15 -10.99 3.05
CA ILE A 8 13.52 -11.47 2.86
C ILE A 8 14.32 -11.24 4.14
N VAL A 9 14.81 -12.33 4.73
CA VAL A 9 15.62 -12.34 5.95
C VAL A 9 16.97 -12.99 5.67
N GLY A 10 18.02 -12.55 6.37
CA GLY A 10 19.35 -13.14 6.23
C GLY A 10 20.42 -12.20 6.79
N ARG A 11 21.62 -12.72 7.04
CA ARG A 11 22.73 -11.88 7.53
C ARG A 11 23.13 -10.79 6.54
N PRO A 12 23.87 -9.75 6.95
CA PRO A 12 24.41 -8.76 6.02
C PRO A 12 25.22 -9.41 4.88
N ASN A 13 25.20 -8.78 3.71
CA ASN A 13 26.00 -9.15 2.53
C ASN A 13 25.71 -10.53 1.87
N VAL A 14 24.63 -11.24 2.24
CA VAL A 14 24.18 -12.46 1.53
C VAL A 14 23.51 -12.18 0.18
N GLY A 15 23.28 -10.91 -0.16
CA GLY A 15 22.66 -10.50 -1.43
C GLY A 15 21.13 -10.35 -1.39
N LYS A 16 20.54 -10.07 -0.20
CA LYS A 16 19.10 -9.77 -0.03
C LYS A 16 18.63 -8.66 -0.96
N SER A 17 19.28 -7.50 -0.92
CA SER A 17 18.86 -6.33 -1.72
C SER A 17 19.08 -6.55 -3.23
N THR A 18 20.04 -7.39 -3.62
CA THR A 18 20.21 -7.79 -5.03
C THR A 18 19.01 -8.62 -5.49
N LEU A 19 18.60 -9.61 -4.69
CA LEU A 19 17.42 -10.44 -4.97
C LEU A 19 16.13 -9.59 -4.98
N PHE A 20 15.97 -8.74 -3.98
CA PHE A 20 14.84 -7.81 -3.84
C PHE A 20 14.67 -6.91 -5.08
N ASN A 21 15.75 -6.24 -5.49
CA ASN A 21 15.74 -5.36 -6.66
C ASN A 21 15.50 -6.14 -7.95
N TYR A 22 16.09 -7.33 -8.09
CA TYR A 22 15.89 -8.15 -9.29
C TYR A 22 14.43 -8.54 -9.47
N ILE A 23 13.78 -9.03 -8.40
CA ILE A 23 12.36 -9.41 -8.47
C ILE A 23 11.49 -8.20 -8.79
N GLY A 24 11.85 -7.03 -8.26
CA GLY A 24 11.05 -5.84 -8.47
C GLY A 24 11.22 -5.06 -9.76
N GLN A 25 12.37 -5.19 -10.42
CA GLN A 25 12.62 -4.53 -11.69
C GLN A 25 11.71 -5.02 -12.81
N LYS A 26 11.08 -6.20 -12.70
CA LYS A 26 10.12 -6.71 -13.70
C LYS A 26 8.79 -5.92 -13.77
N ARG A 27 8.49 -5.01 -12.83
CA ARG A 27 7.34 -4.09 -12.90
C ARG A 27 7.71 -2.63 -13.21
N VAL A 28 9.00 -2.30 -13.37
CA VAL A 28 9.42 -0.92 -13.66
C VAL A 28 9.30 -0.64 -15.16
N SER A 29 8.09 -0.76 -15.70
CA SER A 29 7.73 -0.14 -16.97
C SER A 29 6.67 0.93 -16.67
N ILE A 30 7.14 2.17 -16.54
CA ILE A 30 6.36 3.42 -16.65
C ILE A 30 5.48 3.74 -15.44
N VAL A 31 6.07 4.37 -14.42
CA VAL A 31 5.41 5.45 -13.64
C VAL A 31 6.50 6.47 -13.29
N GLU A 32 6.37 7.67 -13.87
CA GLU A 32 7.23 8.84 -13.60
C GLU A 32 7.37 9.08 -12.09
N ASP A 33 8.59 9.39 -11.66
CA ASP A 33 8.88 9.82 -10.29
C ASP A 33 8.14 11.13 -10.01
N THR A 34 7.11 11.10 -9.16
CA THR A 34 6.51 12.31 -8.60
C THR A 34 7.53 12.93 -7.62
N PRO A 35 8.00 14.16 -7.83
CA PRO A 35 8.92 14.81 -6.89
C PRO A 35 8.22 15.02 -5.54
N GLY A 36 8.80 14.50 -4.46
CA GLY A 36 8.30 14.68 -3.09
C GLY A 36 7.98 13.39 -2.31
N VAL A 37 8.12 12.21 -2.93
CA VAL A 37 7.95 10.92 -2.24
C VAL A 37 9.28 10.17 -2.28
N THR A 38 9.93 10.01 -1.13
CA THR A 38 11.01 9.02 -1.03
C THR A 38 10.35 7.66 -1.07
N ARG A 39 10.42 6.96 -2.22
CA ARG A 39 10.10 5.53 -2.31
C ARG A 39 10.97 4.80 -1.27
N ASP A 40 10.37 4.40 -0.16
CA ASP A 40 11.09 3.67 0.89
C ASP A 40 11.62 2.37 0.25
N ARG A 41 12.95 2.20 0.27
CA ARG A 41 13.68 1.06 -0.34
C ARG A 41 13.39 -0.31 0.30
N ILE A 42 12.29 -0.43 1.04
CA ILE A 42 11.96 -1.54 1.92
C ILE A 42 10.79 -2.37 1.35
N TYR A 43 9.89 -1.76 0.58
CA TYR A 43 8.68 -2.41 0.04
C TYR A 43 8.68 -2.41 -1.47
N LEU A 44 8.24 -3.52 -2.05
CA LEU A 44 8.16 -3.65 -3.48
C LEU A 44 7.06 -4.63 -3.90
N ASP A 45 6.20 -4.22 -4.83
CA ASP A 45 5.19 -5.10 -5.42
C ASP A 45 5.81 -5.97 -6.52
N ALA A 46 5.58 -7.27 -6.42
CA ALA A 46 6.02 -8.28 -7.37
C ALA A 46 4.83 -9.06 -7.94
N GLU A 47 5.02 -9.62 -9.12
CA GLU A 47 4.03 -10.43 -9.81
C GLU A 47 4.71 -11.62 -10.46
N TRP A 48 4.15 -12.81 -10.26
CA TRP A 48 4.64 -14.04 -10.88
C TRP A 48 3.47 -14.97 -11.20
N LEU A 49 3.34 -15.41 -12.46
CA LEU A 49 2.23 -16.26 -12.93
C LEU A 49 0.85 -15.70 -12.54
N ASP A 50 0.62 -14.41 -12.82
CA ASP A 50 -0.59 -13.64 -12.48
C ASP A 50 -0.88 -13.55 -10.96
N ARG A 51 0.06 -13.98 -10.11
CA ARG A 51 -0.01 -13.84 -8.65
C ARG A 51 0.72 -12.58 -8.19
N GLU A 52 -0.02 -11.60 -7.68
CA GLU A 52 0.56 -10.43 -7.06
C GLU A 52 0.91 -10.66 -5.58
N PHE A 53 2.06 -10.17 -5.14
CA PHE A 53 2.48 -10.19 -3.74
C PHE A 53 3.41 -9.01 -3.45
N THR A 54 3.52 -8.62 -2.18
CA THR A 54 4.40 -7.53 -1.74
C THR A 54 5.63 -8.10 -1.04
N MET A 55 6.81 -7.69 -1.48
CA MET A 55 8.09 -8.05 -0.89
C MET A 55 8.55 -7.03 0.15
N ILE A 56 9.21 -7.52 1.20
CA ILE A 56 9.81 -6.70 2.26
C ILE A 56 11.29 -7.05 2.42
N ASP A 57 12.20 -6.07 2.29
CA ASP A 57 13.61 -6.23 2.67
C ASP A 57 13.80 -5.88 4.15
N THR A 58 13.84 -6.89 5.03
CA THR A 58 14.06 -6.65 6.47
C THR A 58 15.47 -6.14 6.76
N GLY A 59 16.40 -6.26 5.82
CA GLY A 59 17.76 -5.70 5.91
C GLY A 59 17.78 -4.17 5.86
N GLY A 60 16.82 -3.54 5.18
CA GLY A 60 16.67 -2.08 5.16
C GLY A 60 16.11 -1.49 6.47
N ILE A 61 15.71 -2.35 7.43
CA ILE A 61 15.12 -2.00 8.72
C ILE A 61 16.20 -1.95 9.82
N GLU A 62 17.43 -1.54 9.51
CA GLU A 62 18.51 -1.44 10.51
C GLU A 62 18.13 -0.48 11.65
N LEU A 63 18.36 -0.93 12.89
CA LEU A 63 18.30 -0.09 14.09
C LEU A 63 19.59 0.74 14.13
N GLU A 64 19.50 2.05 14.38
CA GLU A 64 20.65 2.94 14.59
C GLU A 64 21.36 2.66 15.93
N SER A 65 21.59 1.39 16.26
CA SER A 65 22.31 0.97 17.46
C SER A 65 23.52 0.15 17.09
N THR A 66 24.68 0.62 17.54
CA THR A 66 26.04 0.08 17.36
C THR A 66 26.27 -1.30 17.99
N ASP A 67 25.26 -1.91 18.63
CA ASP A 67 25.42 -3.12 19.42
C ASP A 67 24.87 -4.39 18.76
N LYS A 68 25.83 -5.20 18.27
CA LYS A 68 25.78 -6.62 17.91
C LYS A 68 24.83 -6.99 16.75
N ILE A 69 25.42 -7.24 15.58
CA ILE A 69 24.82 -7.79 14.34
C ILE A 69 23.80 -8.92 14.62
N LEU A 70 24.12 -9.82 15.55
CA LEU A 70 23.23 -10.92 15.98
C LEU A 70 21.89 -10.44 16.55
N THR A 71 21.87 -9.38 17.36
CA THR A 71 20.63 -8.84 17.95
C THR A 71 19.72 -8.27 16.86
N SER A 72 20.31 -7.51 15.93
CA SER A 72 19.60 -6.95 14.77
C SER A 72 19.01 -8.06 13.88
N MET A 73 19.79 -9.11 13.59
CA MET A 73 19.31 -10.25 12.79
C MET A 73 18.15 -11.00 13.44
N ARG A 74 18.22 -11.26 14.76
CA ARG A 74 17.12 -11.90 15.49
C ARG A 74 15.86 -11.05 15.47
N TYR A 75 16.02 -9.73 15.56
CA TYR A 75 14.92 -8.79 15.48
C TYR A 75 14.27 -8.80 14.08
N GLN A 76 15.07 -8.74 13.01
CA GLN A 76 14.59 -8.85 11.63
C GLN A 76 13.82 -10.15 11.38
N ALA A 77 14.33 -11.27 11.90
CA ALA A 77 13.65 -12.56 11.79
C ALA A 77 12.29 -12.56 12.48
N LYS A 78 12.19 -12.02 13.71
CA LYS A 78 10.90 -11.90 14.41
C LYS A 78 9.91 -11.01 13.65
N LEU A 79 10.38 -9.88 13.12
CA LEU A 79 9.55 -8.99 12.32
C LEU A 79 9.01 -9.69 11.07
N ALA A 80 9.84 -10.47 10.38
CA ALA A 80 9.38 -11.28 9.26
C ALA A 80 8.36 -12.35 9.66
N ILE A 81 8.52 -12.98 10.83
CA ILE A 81 7.58 -13.97 11.37
C ILE A 81 6.24 -13.33 11.69
N ASP A 82 6.21 -12.14 12.30
CA ASP A 82 4.95 -11.50 12.64
C ASP A 82 4.22 -11.04 11.36
N GLU A 83 4.99 -10.50 10.42
CA GLU A 83 4.45 -9.82 9.26
C GLU A 83 4.17 -10.77 8.09
N ALA A 84 5.17 -11.46 7.54
CA ALA A 84 5.03 -12.08 6.23
C ALA A 84 4.08 -13.28 6.21
N ASP A 85 3.45 -13.57 5.08
CA ASP A 85 2.76 -14.83 4.85
C ASP A 85 3.76 -15.95 4.49
N ALA A 86 4.88 -15.60 3.85
CA ALA A 86 6.02 -16.49 3.60
C ALA A 86 7.37 -15.78 3.81
N ILE A 87 8.40 -16.52 4.23
CA ILE A 87 9.71 -15.95 4.55
C ILE A 87 10.77 -16.56 3.64
N LEU A 88 11.53 -15.72 2.94
CA LEU A 88 12.75 -16.09 2.22
C LEU A 88 13.95 -15.93 3.15
N PHE A 89 14.50 -17.03 3.63
CA PHE A 89 15.73 -17.01 4.42
C PHE A 89 16.95 -17.18 3.51
N VAL A 90 17.64 -16.07 3.24
CA VAL A 90 18.76 -16.00 2.30
C VAL A 90 20.09 -16.20 3.02
N VAL A 91 20.85 -17.17 2.55
CA VAL A 91 22.23 -17.49 2.98
C VAL A 91 23.19 -17.37 1.80
N ASP A 92 24.49 -17.34 2.08
CA ASP A 92 25.54 -17.17 1.06
C ASP A 92 26.27 -18.49 0.78
N GLY A 93 26.05 -19.06 -0.39
CA GLY A 93 26.64 -20.34 -0.80
C GLY A 93 28.16 -20.29 -1.05
N LYS A 94 28.79 -19.11 -1.17
CA LYS A 94 30.25 -19.00 -1.30
C LYS A 94 30.96 -18.99 0.05
N VAL A 95 30.33 -18.41 1.06
CA VAL A 95 30.87 -18.33 2.42
C VAL A 95 30.54 -19.59 3.22
N GLY A 96 29.41 -20.22 2.92
CA GLY A 96 28.92 -21.36 3.65
C GLY A 96 28.12 -20.99 4.90
N LEU A 97 27.78 -22.03 5.67
CA LEU A 97 26.98 -21.90 6.89
C LEU A 97 27.73 -21.17 8.02
N THR A 98 27.07 -20.23 8.69
CA THR A 98 27.63 -19.48 9.83
C THR A 98 26.77 -19.60 11.09
N SER A 99 27.35 -19.35 12.26
CA SER A 99 26.62 -19.34 13.55
C SER A 99 25.51 -18.28 13.61
N ALA A 100 25.63 -17.20 12.83
CA ALA A 100 24.58 -16.20 12.69
C ALA A 100 23.37 -16.75 11.91
N ASP A 101 23.63 -17.57 10.88
CA ASP A 101 22.58 -18.23 10.09
C ASP A 101 21.86 -19.29 10.93
N GLU A 102 22.61 -20.08 11.71
CA GLU A 102 22.03 -21.05 12.67
C GLU A 102 21.12 -20.37 13.71
N ALA A 103 21.56 -19.25 14.28
CA ALA A 103 20.80 -18.51 15.28
C ALA A 103 19.47 -17.97 14.73
N VAL A 104 19.44 -17.55 13.46
CA VAL A 104 18.21 -17.11 12.78
C VAL A 104 17.32 -18.31 12.42
N ALA A 105 17.90 -19.40 11.92
CA ALA A 105 17.16 -20.60 11.59
C ALA A 105 16.41 -21.19 12.81
N VAL A 106 17.00 -21.15 14.01
CA VAL A 106 16.33 -21.54 15.26
C VAL A 106 15.04 -20.74 15.49
N ILE A 107 15.05 -19.44 15.18
CA ILE A 107 13.88 -18.56 15.33
C ILE A 107 12.84 -18.89 14.26
N LEU A 108 13.27 -19.01 13.00
CA LEU A 108 12.40 -19.27 11.86
C LEU A 108 11.73 -20.65 11.91
N ARG A 109 12.38 -21.68 12.45
CA ARG A 109 11.75 -23.00 12.67
C ARG A 109 10.51 -22.94 13.56
N ASN A 110 10.45 -21.96 14.47
CA ASN A 110 9.33 -21.78 15.39
C ASN A 110 8.25 -20.83 14.84
N ALA A 111 8.40 -20.30 13.62
CA ALA A 111 7.53 -19.28 13.04
C ALA A 111 6.09 -19.74 12.77
N ARG A 112 5.86 -21.05 12.61
CA ARG A 112 4.59 -21.64 12.12
C ARG A 112 4.10 -21.00 10.81
N LYS A 113 5.05 -20.57 9.96
CA LYS A 113 4.82 -20.00 8.63
C LYS A 113 5.74 -20.67 7.62
N PRO A 114 5.40 -20.69 6.32
CA PRO A 114 6.30 -21.15 5.27
C PRO A 114 7.62 -20.39 5.29
N VAL A 115 8.74 -21.11 5.38
CA VAL A 115 10.09 -20.56 5.28
C VAL A 115 10.80 -21.28 4.14
N LEU A 116 11.21 -20.53 3.12
CA LEU A 116 11.99 -21.02 2.00
C LEU A 116 13.46 -20.67 2.24
N LEU A 117 14.31 -21.70 2.30
CA LEU A 117 15.75 -21.54 2.46
C LEU A 117 16.38 -21.26 1.09
N VAL A 118 16.97 -20.09 0.92
CA VAL A 118 17.51 -19.60 -0.35
C VAL A 118 19.02 -19.49 -0.25
N VAL A 119 19.75 -20.31 -1.01
CA VAL A 119 21.23 -20.30 -1.04
C VAL A 119 21.68 -19.43 -2.21
N ASN A 120 22.06 -18.19 -1.93
CA ASN A 120 22.43 -17.22 -2.97
C ASN A 120 23.92 -17.30 -3.33
N LYS A 121 24.31 -16.67 -4.46
CA LYS A 121 25.66 -16.65 -5.04
C LYS A 121 26.14 -17.99 -5.57
N VAL A 122 25.21 -18.88 -5.95
CA VAL A 122 25.51 -20.14 -6.62
C VAL A 122 25.60 -19.90 -8.12
N ASP A 123 26.77 -19.48 -8.59
CA ASP A 123 26.98 -19.11 -10.01
C ASP A 123 27.08 -20.32 -10.95
N ASN A 124 27.22 -21.54 -10.41
CA ASN A 124 27.28 -22.77 -11.18
C ASN A 124 26.42 -23.88 -10.54
N MET A 125 25.23 -24.08 -11.08
CA MET A 125 24.24 -25.07 -10.60
C MET A 125 24.75 -26.52 -10.66
N LYS A 126 25.75 -26.82 -11.51
CA LYS A 126 26.34 -28.17 -11.60
C LYS A 126 27.27 -28.51 -10.42
N LYS A 127 27.67 -27.52 -9.62
CA LYS A 127 28.44 -27.69 -8.37
C LYS A 127 27.55 -27.62 -7.12
N ALA A 128 26.28 -27.98 -7.23
CA ALA A 128 25.30 -28.00 -6.14
C ALA A 128 25.65 -28.91 -4.93
N ASN A 129 26.73 -29.70 -5.00
CA ASN A 129 27.22 -30.48 -3.86
C ASN A 129 27.63 -29.62 -2.65
N ASP A 130 27.91 -28.32 -2.85
CA ASP A 130 28.22 -27.39 -1.76
C ASP A 130 26.95 -26.95 -0.98
N ILE A 131 25.76 -27.45 -1.35
CA ILE A 131 24.48 -27.09 -0.72
C ILE A 131 24.14 -28.03 0.44
N TYR A 132 24.76 -29.21 0.52
CA TYR A 132 24.40 -30.24 1.51
C TYR A 132 24.53 -29.74 2.97
N GLU A 133 25.48 -28.85 3.26
CA GLU A 133 25.64 -28.30 4.61
C GLU A 133 24.45 -27.45 5.06
N PHE A 134 23.69 -26.83 4.15
CA PHE A 134 22.57 -25.97 4.50
C PHE A 134 21.33 -26.77 4.93
N TYR A 135 21.27 -28.07 4.63
CA TYR A 135 20.24 -28.96 5.22
C TYR A 135 20.33 -29.02 6.74
N ASN A 136 21.51 -28.78 7.33
CA ASN A 136 21.69 -28.73 8.79
C ASN A 136 20.85 -27.62 9.46
N LEU A 137 20.38 -26.63 8.70
CA LEU A 137 19.47 -25.59 9.20
C LEU A 137 18.06 -26.13 9.49
N GLY A 138 17.67 -27.29 8.95
CA GLY A 138 16.37 -27.91 9.22
C GLY A 138 15.17 -27.07 8.77
N LEU A 139 15.31 -26.35 7.66
CA LEU A 139 14.29 -25.47 7.07
C LEU A 139 13.74 -25.99 5.73
N GLY A 140 13.90 -27.29 5.45
CA GLY A 140 13.48 -27.91 4.19
C GLY A 140 14.57 -27.93 3.12
N GLU A 141 14.17 -28.09 1.87
CA GLU A 141 15.07 -28.17 0.71
C GLU A 141 15.67 -26.79 0.40
N PRO A 142 17.01 -26.63 0.40
CA PRO A 142 17.64 -25.37 0.04
C PRO A 142 17.54 -25.10 -1.46
N ILE A 143 17.06 -23.91 -1.83
CA ILE A 143 16.90 -23.47 -3.21
C ILE A 143 18.14 -22.66 -3.63
N PRO A 144 19.03 -23.19 -4.48
CA PRO A 144 20.18 -22.44 -4.97
C PRO A 144 19.76 -21.38 -5.99
N ILE A 145 20.30 -20.18 -5.85
CA ILE A 145 20.11 -19.10 -6.81
C ILE A 145 21.41 -18.31 -7.03
N SER A 146 21.46 -17.56 -8.12
CA SER A 146 22.38 -16.42 -8.24
C SER A 146 21.60 -15.18 -8.61
N ALA A 147 21.30 -14.34 -7.61
CA ALA A 147 20.57 -13.10 -7.82
C ALA A 147 21.32 -12.12 -8.75
N ALA A 148 22.65 -12.11 -8.70
CA ALA A 148 23.47 -11.24 -9.55
C ALA A 148 23.46 -11.66 -11.02
N ASN A 149 23.35 -12.97 -11.28
CA ASN A 149 23.37 -13.55 -12.63
C ASN A 149 21.98 -14.00 -13.10
N ALA A 150 20.93 -13.68 -12.37
CA ALA A 150 19.54 -14.07 -12.67
C ALA A 150 19.33 -15.59 -12.83
N LEU A 151 20.10 -16.42 -12.12
CA LEU A 151 20.00 -17.87 -12.21
C LEU A 151 19.00 -18.42 -11.17
N ASN A 152 18.13 -19.32 -11.64
CA ASN A 152 17.16 -20.08 -10.84
C ASN A 152 16.13 -19.24 -10.05
N ILE A 153 15.92 -17.99 -10.46
CA ILE A 153 14.95 -17.11 -9.80
C ILE A 153 13.50 -17.54 -10.11
N GLY A 154 13.24 -18.11 -11.29
CA GLY A 154 11.92 -18.63 -11.66
C GLY A 154 11.44 -19.73 -10.72
N ASP A 155 12.25 -20.77 -10.53
CA ASP A 155 11.97 -21.89 -9.62
C ASP A 155 11.77 -21.41 -8.17
N LEU A 156 12.55 -20.43 -7.71
CA LEU A 156 12.31 -19.79 -6.42
C LEU A 156 10.92 -19.13 -6.35
N LEU A 157 10.53 -18.38 -7.38
CA LEU A 157 9.24 -17.69 -7.42
C LEU A 157 8.06 -18.67 -7.54
N ASP A 158 8.24 -19.79 -8.22
CA ASP A 158 7.26 -20.89 -8.25
C ASP A 158 7.00 -21.44 -6.84
N GLU A 159 8.06 -21.71 -6.07
CA GLU A 159 7.92 -22.15 -4.67
C GLU A 159 7.34 -21.07 -3.76
N VAL A 160 7.68 -19.80 -3.98
CA VAL A 160 7.07 -18.67 -3.25
C VAL A 160 5.56 -18.68 -3.45
N VAL A 161 5.09 -18.66 -4.69
CA VAL A 161 3.66 -18.58 -5.00
C VAL A 161 2.88 -19.77 -4.44
N LYS A 162 3.45 -20.97 -4.46
CA LYS A 162 2.85 -22.17 -3.82
C LYS A 162 2.66 -22.02 -2.32
N CYS A 163 3.54 -21.28 -1.65
CA CYS A 163 3.49 -21.06 -0.20
C CYS A 163 2.54 -19.93 0.21
N LEU A 164 2.14 -19.06 -0.73
CA LEU A 164 1.27 -17.95 -0.41
C LEU A 164 -0.15 -18.45 -0.12
N PRO A 165 -0.86 -17.84 0.83
CA PRO A 165 -2.29 -18.11 1.00
C PRO A 165 -2.97 -17.87 -0.34
N ASN A 166 -3.92 -18.74 -0.70
CA ASN A 166 -4.79 -18.52 -1.85
C ASN A 166 -5.46 -17.15 -1.71
N GLU A 167 -5.79 -16.51 -2.85
CA GLU A 167 -6.61 -15.29 -2.79
C GLU A 167 -7.91 -15.73 -2.14
N GLU A 168 -8.10 -15.32 -0.88
CA GLU A 168 -9.43 -15.30 -0.33
C GLU A 168 -10.18 -14.31 -1.21
N ILE A 169 -10.96 -14.88 -2.13
CA ILE A 169 -12.13 -14.22 -2.69
C ILE A 169 -12.95 -13.87 -1.45
N ILE A 170 -12.74 -12.67 -0.91
CA ILE A 170 -13.63 -12.11 0.08
C ILE A 170 -14.99 -12.20 -0.63
N PRO A 171 -15.93 -13.02 -0.14
CA PRO A 171 -17.23 -13.13 -0.78
C PRO A 171 -17.78 -11.71 -0.92
N ASP A 172 -18.48 -11.47 -2.03
CA ASP A 172 -18.96 -10.15 -2.43
C ASP A 172 -19.92 -9.57 -1.40
N ASP A 173 -19.36 -9.01 -0.33
CA ASP A 173 -20.01 -8.16 0.65
C ASP A 173 -20.00 -6.74 0.07
N SER A 174 -20.46 -6.59 -1.18
CA SER A 174 -20.42 -5.34 -1.97
C SER A 174 -21.06 -4.15 -1.24
N GLU A 175 -21.92 -4.43 -0.26
CA GLU A 175 -22.62 -3.44 0.54
C GLU A 175 -21.79 -2.87 1.72
N LYS A 176 -20.69 -3.52 2.12
CA LYS A 176 -19.89 -3.07 3.28
C LYS A 176 -18.74 -2.15 2.87
N ILE A 177 -18.60 -1.03 3.59
CA ILE A 177 -17.49 -0.09 3.39
C ILE A 177 -16.36 -0.42 4.37
N ARG A 178 -15.23 -0.91 3.86
CA ARG A 178 -14.03 -1.15 4.68
C ARG A 178 -13.23 0.13 4.84
N VAL A 179 -12.97 0.52 6.09
CA VAL A 179 -12.33 1.78 6.44
C VAL A 179 -11.07 1.52 7.25
N ALA A 180 -9.93 2.03 6.78
CA ALA A 180 -8.69 2.06 7.57
C ALA A 180 -8.49 3.44 8.19
N ILE A 181 -8.04 3.49 9.45
CA ILE A 181 -7.67 4.75 10.12
C ILE A 181 -6.16 4.76 10.32
N ILE A 182 -5.47 5.63 9.58
CA ILE A 182 -4.01 5.70 9.55
C ILE A 182 -3.51 7.08 9.98
N GLY A 183 -2.22 7.17 10.26
CA GLY A 183 -1.56 8.38 10.76
C GLY A 183 -0.56 8.05 11.86
N ARG A 184 0.26 9.02 12.25
CA ARG A 184 1.33 8.85 13.25
C ARG A 184 0.83 8.46 14.64
N PRO A 185 1.69 7.93 15.53
CA PRO A 185 1.35 7.76 16.94
C PRO A 185 0.76 9.04 17.56
N ASN A 186 -0.15 8.90 18.52
CA ASN A 186 -0.71 10.01 19.32
C ASN A 186 -1.51 11.11 18.59
N VAL A 187 -1.78 10.97 17.28
CA VAL A 187 -2.68 11.88 16.53
C VAL A 187 -4.16 11.72 16.92
N GLY A 188 -4.50 10.71 17.73
CA GLY A 188 -5.85 10.48 18.26
C GLY A 188 -6.69 9.43 17.53
N LYS A 189 -6.07 8.54 16.74
CA LYS A 189 -6.76 7.44 16.03
C LYS A 189 -7.63 6.58 16.94
N SER A 190 -7.10 6.07 18.06
CA SER A 190 -7.86 5.22 19.00
C SER A 190 -9.05 5.96 19.60
N SER A 191 -8.90 7.25 19.90
CA SER A 191 -10.02 8.08 20.39
C SER A 191 -11.11 8.22 19.33
N LEU A 192 -10.74 8.46 18.07
CA LEU A 192 -11.69 8.51 16.96
C LEU A 192 -12.42 7.18 16.79
N VAL A 193 -11.71 6.04 16.80
CA VAL A 193 -12.32 4.70 16.71
C VAL A 193 -13.35 4.49 17.82
N ASN A 194 -12.98 4.77 19.07
CA ASN A 194 -13.87 4.55 20.21
C ASN A 194 -15.13 5.40 20.14
N ILE A 195 -15.02 6.64 19.66
CA ILE A 195 -16.19 7.52 19.51
C ILE A 195 -17.05 7.05 18.35
N LEU A 196 -16.46 6.75 17.19
CA LEU A 196 -17.19 6.27 16.01
C LEU A 196 -17.96 4.98 16.32
N VAL A 197 -17.38 4.05 17.08
CA VAL A 197 -18.03 2.79 17.45
C VAL A 197 -19.02 2.97 18.60
N GLY A 198 -18.79 3.94 19.50
CA GLY A 198 -19.59 4.19 20.69
C GLY A 198 -20.66 5.27 20.54
N GLU A 199 -20.95 5.74 19.32
CA GLU A 199 -22.08 6.64 19.07
C GLU A 199 -23.42 5.92 19.34
N GLU A 200 -24.39 6.61 19.93
CA GLU A 200 -25.69 6.02 20.36
C GLU A 200 -26.45 5.30 19.24
N ARG A 201 -26.18 5.66 17.98
CA ARG A 201 -26.83 5.13 16.78
C ARG A 201 -26.03 4.03 16.08
N VAL A 202 -24.92 3.61 16.66
CA VAL A 202 -24.02 2.63 16.07
C VAL A 202 -24.26 1.26 16.70
N ILE A 203 -24.63 0.29 15.86
CA ILE A 203 -24.83 -1.10 16.29
C ILE A 203 -23.54 -1.86 15.99
N VAL A 204 -22.93 -2.45 17.01
CA VAL A 204 -21.72 -3.28 16.88
C VAL A 204 -22.12 -4.73 16.74
N SER A 205 -21.48 -5.45 15.81
CA SER A 205 -21.73 -6.86 15.56
C SER A 205 -20.48 -7.69 15.88
N ASP A 206 -20.65 -8.77 16.64
CA ASP A 206 -19.58 -9.71 17.03
C ASP A 206 -19.46 -10.90 16.06
N ILE A 207 -19.78 -10.71 14.76
CA ILE A 207 -19.73 -11.81 13.78
C ILE A 207 -18.28 -12.32 13.66
N ALA A 208 -18.02 -13.47 14.26
CA ALA A 208 -16.76 -14.18 14.19
C ALA A 208 -16.67 -14.95 12.86
N GLY A 209 -15.90 -14.43 11.91
CA GLY A 209 -15.50 -15.13 10.70
C GLY A 209 -14.00 -15.39 10.71
N THR A 210 -13.54 -16.62 10.96
CA THR A 210 -12.11 -17.01 10.88
C THR A 210 -11.13 -16.29 11.84
N THR A 211 -9.93 -16.86 11.98
CA THR A 211 -8.89 -16.38 12.93
C THR A 211 -8.27 -15.02 12.58
N ARG A 212 -8.59 -14.44 11.40
CA ARG A 212 -8.06 -13.14 10.94
C ARG A 212 -9.04 -11.96 11.14
N ASP A 213 -10.36 -12.21 11.21
CA ASP A 213 -11.36 -11.13 11.39
C ASP A 213 -11.58 -10.73 12.86
N ALA A 214 -10.96 -11.44 13.81
CA ALA A 214 -11.03 -11.13 15.25
C ALA A 214 -10.42 -9.75 15.64
N ILE A 215 -9.84 -9.02 14.69
CA ILE A 215 -9.13 -7.75 14.88
C ILE A 215 -9.92 -6.56 14.32
N ASP A 216 -10.90 -6.78 13.44
CA ASP A 216 -11.69 -5.74 12.79
C ASP A 216 -12.96 -5.43 13.58
N THR A 217 -13.49 -4.20 13.47
CA THR A 217 -14.76 -3.82 14.12
C THR A 217 -15.85 -3.62 13.09
N HIS A 218 -16.91 -4.41 13.19
CA HIS A 218 -18.12 -4.25 12.40
C HIS A 218 -19.09 -3.30 13.08
N PHE A 219 -19.61 -2.34 12.32
CA PHE A 219 -20.64 -1.46 12.85
C PHE A 219 -21.59 -0.96 11.76
N THR A 220 -22.85 -0.69 12.13
CA THR A 220 -23.86 -0.16 11.21
C THR A 220 -24.24 1.25 11.63
N LYS A 221 -24.33 2.17 10.66
CA LYS A 221 -24.81 3.54 10.88
C LYS A 221 -25.61 4.01 9.66
N ASP A 222 -26.79 4.58 9.90
CA ASP A 222 -27.69 5.09 8.86
C ASP A 222 -27.89 4.07 7.72
N GLU A 223 -28.24 2.83 8.10
CA GLU A 223 -28.47 1.67 7.21
C GLU A 223 -27.25 1.24 6.38
N THR A 224 -26.08 1.82 6.63
CA THR A 224 -24.83 1.50 5.93
C THR A 224 -23.93 0.69 6.85
N GLU A 225 -23.43 -0.44 6.36
CA GLU A 225 -22.53 -1.32 7.09
C GLU A 225 -21.07 -0.93 6.85
N PHE A 226 -20.32 -0.80 7.94
CA PHE A 226 -18.92 -0.42 7.93
C PHE A 226 -18.07 -1.48 8.63
N ILE A 227 -16.85 -1.64 8.14
CA ILE A 227 -15.83 -2.47 8.77
C ILE A 227 -14.62 -1.58 9.03
N LEU A 228 -14.31 -1.31 10.30
CA LEU A 228 -13.04 -0.68 10.67
C LEU A 228 -11.95 -1.74 10.67
N ILE A 229 -10.96 -1.57 9.82
CA ILE A 229 -9.84 -2.50 9.67
C ILE A 229 -8.79 -2.26 10.77
N ASP A 230 -8.29 -3.36 11.35
CA ASP A 230 -7.19 -3.42 12.31
C ASP A 230 -7.40 -2.60 13.61
N THR A 231 -8.57 -2.72 14.23
CA THR A 231 -8.92 -1.97 15.46
C THR A 231 -8.35 -2.57 16.74
N ALA A 232 -8.05 -3.87 16.79
CA ALA A 232 -7.53 -4.50 18.02
C ALA A 232 -6.14 -3.99 18.44
N GLY A 233 -5.31 -3.53 17.50
CA GLY A 233 -4.06 -2.82 17.81
C GLY A 233 -4.29 -1.44 18.43
N MET A 234 -5.35 -0.76 18.00
CA MET A 234 -5.73 0.56 18.51
C MET A 234 -6.37 0.48 19.90
N ARG A 235 -7.05 -0.64 20.23
CA ARG A 235 -7.62 -0.93 21.56
C ARG A 235 -6.59 -1.43 22.58
N ARG A 236 -5.58 -2.21 22.17
CA ARG A 236 -4.50 -2.71 23.07
C ARG A 236 -3.48 -1.65 23.49
N LYS A 237 -3.34 -0.54 22.74
CA LYS A 237 -2.41 0.57 23.04
C LYS A 237 -2.68 1.34 24.34
N ALA A 238 -3.73 1.02 25.10
CA ALA A 238 -3.98 1.63 26.40
C ALA A 238 -3.06 1.11 27.54
N ARG A 239 -2.23 0.08 27.31
CA ARG A 239 -1.49 -0.59 28.42
C ARG A 239 -0.03 -1.00 28.16
N ILE A 240 0.58 -0.75 27.00
CA ILE A 240 1.95 -1.27 26.72
C ILE A 240 2.83 -0.21 26.04
N ASP A 241 3.94 0.13 26.70
CA ASP A 241 5.10 0.84 26.12
C ASP A 241 5.89 -0.12 25.23
N GLU A 242 5.47 -0.28 23.98
CA GLU A 242 6.30 -0.96 22.98
C GLU A 242 7.19 0.07 22.26
N PRO A 243 8.53 -0.10 22.29
CA PRO A 243 9.37 0.65 21.39
C PRO A 243 9.08 0.15 19.96
N ILE A 244 9.13 1.07 18.99
CA ILE A 244 9.25 0.89 17.52
C ILE A 244 8.07 1.46 16.72
N GLU A 245 8.27 2.68 16.23
CA GLU A 245 7.44 3.36 15.25
C GLU A 245 7.23 2.56 13.95
N ARG A 246 8.18 1.68 13.58
CA ARG A 246 8.14 0.90 12.33
C ARG A 246 7.02 -0.16 12.28
N TYR A 247 6.65 -0.79 13.42
CA TYR A 247 5.49 -1.70 13.46
C TYR A 247 4.17 -0.96 13.24
N SER A 248 4.10 0.31 13.67
CA SER A 248 2.90 1.13 13.45
C SER A 248 2.73 1.51 11.98
N VAL A 249 3.82 1.62 11.21
CA VAL A 249 3.76 1.86 9.76
C VAL A 249 3.28 0.61 9.03
N MET A 250 3.88 -0.55 9.29
CA MET A 250 3.50 -1.81 8.63
C MET A 250 2.03 -2.18 8.78
N ARG A 251 1.50 -2.06 9.99
CA ARG A 251 0.08 -2.27 10.26
C ARG A 251 -0.80 -1.29 9.51
N ALA A 252 -0.38 -0.02 9.39
CA ALA A 252 -1.08 0.96 8.60
C ALA A 252 -1.10 0.58 7.10
N LEU A 253 -0.01 0.07 6.54
CA LEU A 253 0.05 -0.39 5.15
C LEU A 253 -0.93 -1.55 4.89
N ARG A 254 -0.94 -2.58 5.75
CA ARG A 254 -1.92 -3.68 5.63
C ARG A 254 -3.36 -3.22 5.77
N ALA A 255 -3.61 -2.29 6.69
CA ALA A 255 -4.95 -1.73 6.87
C ALA A 255 -5.39 -1.01 5.59
N VAL A 256 -4.49 -0.24 4.96
CA VAL A 256 -4.71 0.40 3.66
C VAL A 256 -5.08 -0.64 2.60
N ASP A 257 -4.30 -1.71 2.44
CA ASP A 257 -4.54 -2.74 1.41
C ASP A 257 -5.91 -3.40 1.52
N ARG A 258 -6.37 -3.65 2.75
CA ARG A 258 -7.68 -4.26 3.04
C ARG A 258 -8.83 -3.26 3.01
N SER A 259 -8.57 -1.95 2.98
CA SER A 259 -9.60 -0.91 3.00
C SER A 259 -10.10 -0.50 1.61
N ASP A 260 -11.32 0.02 1.55
CA ASP A 260 -11.85 0.77 0.41
C ASP A 260 -11.61 2.28 0.61
N VAL A 261 -11.76 2.76 1.86
CA VAL A 261 -11.56 4.17 2.24
C VAL A 261 -10.52 4.28 3.36
N VAL A 262 -9.61 5.23 3.22
CA VAL A 262 -8.56 5.55 4.17
C VAL A 262 -8.86 6.89 4.84
N LEU A 263 -8.98 6.88 6.18
CA LEU A 263 -9.01 8.08 7.01
C LEU A 263 -7.58 8.41 7.44
N MET A 264 -6.97 9.40 6.78
CA MET A 264 -5.64 9.91 7.13
C MET A 264 -5.75 10.94 8.26
N VAL A 265 -5.41 10.54 9.48
CA VAL A 265 -5.54 11.38 10.67
C VAL A 265 -4.27 12.19 10.89
N ILE A 266 -4.41 13.51 10.88
CA ILE A 266 -3.34 14.49 11.10
C ILE A 266 -3.61 15.23 12.41
N ASP A 267 -2.56 15.47 13.18
CA ASP A 267 -2.64 16.30 14.39
C ASP A 267 -2.61 17.78 14.00
N ALA A 268 -3.66 18.52 14.36
CA ALA A 268 -3.79 19.94 14.05
C ALA A 268 -2.60 20.78 14.52
N VAL A 269 -2.06 20.48 15.71
CA VAL A 269 -0.98 21.24 16.34
C VAL A 269 0.35 20.95 15.68
N ALA A 270 0.61 19.67 15.35
CA ALA A 270 1.87 19.27 14.75
C ALA A 270 1.94 19.54 13.23
N GLY A 271 0.79 19.60 12.54
CA GLY A 271 0.76 19.74 11.10
C GLY A 271 1.11 18.45 10.35
N VAL A 272 1.29 18.59 9.03
CA VAL A 272 1.76 17.52 8.16
C VAL A 272 3.26 17.31 8.40
N THR A 273 3.66 16.07 8.66
CA THR A 273 5.08 15.70 8.81
C THR A 273 5.53 14.75 7.71
N GLU A 274 6.83 14.50 7.60
CA GLU A 274 7.39 13.56 6.63
C GLU A 274 6.81 12.13 6.75
N GLN A 275 6.57 11.65 7.97
CA GLN A 275 5.96 10.34 8.15
C GLN A 275 4.47 10.34 7.73
N ASP A 276 3.76 11.47 7.87
CA ASP A 276 2.39 11.60 7.33
C ASP A 276 2.40 11.52 5.81
N LYS A 277 3.35 12.20 5.13
CA LYS A 277 3.52 12.15 3.67
C LYS A 277 3.77 10.74 3.16
N LYS A 278 4.62 9.96 3.84
CA LYS A 278 4.93 8.56 3.45
C LYS A 278 3.70 7.67 3.48
N ILE A 279 2.98 7.70 4.60
CA ILE A 279 1.77 6.89 4.80
C ILE A 279 0.67 7.31 3.82
N ALA A 280 0.50 8.61 3.60
CA ALA A 280 -0.43 9.17 2.63
C ALA A 280 -0.08 8.81 1.18
N GLY A 281 1.22 8.87 0.82
CA GLY A 281 1.72 8.47 -0.49
C GLY A 281 1.43 7.01 -0.80
N TYR A 282 1.64 6.11 0.16
CA TYR A 282 1.29 4.71 -0.01
C TYR A 282 -0.22 4.50 -0.23
N ALA A 283 -1.08 5.17 0.54
CA ALA A 283 -2.53 5.07 0.33
C ALA A 283 -2.98 5.58 -1.04
N HIS A 284 -2.33 6.64 -1.54
CA HIS A 284 -2.54 7.16 -2.88
C HIS A 284 -2.09 6.15 -3.96
N ASP A 285 -0.87 5.62 -3.85
CA ASP A 285 -0.29 4.68 -4.80
C ASP A 285 -1.05 3.33 -4.84
N ALA A 286 -1.55 2.89 -3.68
CA ALA A 286 -2.45 1.75 -3.55
C ALA A 286 -3.84 2.00 -4.16
N GLY A 287 -4.09 3.22 -4.66
CA GLY A 287 -5.31 3.60 -5.34
C GLY A 287 -6.53 3.64 -4.42
N LYS A 288 -6.36 3.93 -3.12
CA LYS A 288 -7.47 3.96 -2.16
C LYS A 288 -8.20 5.29 -2.19
N ALA A 289 -9.49 5.27 -1.87
CA ALA A 289 -10.20 6.49 -1.57
C ALA A 289 -9.69 7.06 -0.25
N CYS A 290 -9.53 8.38 -0.14
CA CYS A 290 -8.88 9.01 1.00
C CYS A 290 -9.68 10.20 1.51
N VAL A 291 -9.74 10.33 2.83
CA VAL A 291 -10.25 11.50 3.56
C VAL A 291 -9.17 11.95 4.53
N ILE A 292 -8.86 13.24 4.53
CA ILE A 292 -7.91 13.83 5.47
C ILE A 292 -8.68 14.34 6.68
N VAL A 293 -8.38 13.79 7.87
CA VAL A 293 -9.04 14.14 9.13
C VAL A 293 -8.05 14.89 10.01
N VAL A 294 -8.24 16.20 10.15
CA VAL A 294 -7.41 17.05 11.01
C VAL A 294 -8.01 17.02 12.42
N ASN A 295 -7.42 16.24 13.31
CA ASN A 295 -7.88 16.03 14.67
C ASN A 295 -7.20 17.00 15.66
N LYS A 296 -7.73 17.10 16.88
CA LYS A 296 -7.33 18.07 17.93
C LYS A 296 -7.52 19.52 17.50
N TRP A 297 -8.49 19.77 16.63
CA TRP A 297 -8.78 21.11 16.15
C TRP A 297 -9.23 22.05 17.26
N ASP A 298 -9.70 21.54 18.39
CA ASP A 298 -10.00 22.29 19.62
C ASP A 298 -8.79 23.04 20.20
N LEU A 299 -7.57 22.55 19.98
CA LEU A 299 -6.34 23.16 20.51
C LEU A 299 -5.83 24.35 19.69
N MET A 300 -6.35 24.54 18.48
CA MET A 300 -5.92 25.62 17.60
C MET A 300 -6.61 26.94 17.99
N GLU A 301 -5.82 28.02 18.07
CA GLU A 301 -6.36 29.38 18.05
C GLU A 301 -6.93 29.68 16.65
N LYS A 302 -8.16 30.18 16.61
CA LYS A 302 -8.95 30.28 15.38
C LYS A 302 -9.30 31.73 15.07
N ASP A 303 -9.04 32.10 13.82
CA ASP A 303 -9.64 33.27 13.18
C ASP A 303 -10.53 32.82 11.99
N SER A 304 -11.12 33.78 11.28
CA SER A 304 -12.00 33.51 10.14
C SER A 304 -11.30 32.83 8.94
N LYS A 305 -9.97 32.86 8.89
CA LYS A 305 -9.14 32.33 7.79
C LYS A 305 -8.31 31.11 8.18
N THR A 306 -8.25 30.73 9.46
CA THR A 306 -7.42 29.60 9.94
C THR A 306 -7.69 28.31 9.17
N THR A 307 -8.97 27.97 8.96
CA THR A 307 -9.36 26.75 8.21
C THR A 307 -8.85 26.78 6.77
N LEU A 308 -8.95 27.92 6.10
CA LEU A 308 -8.53 28.09 4.70
C LEU A 308 -7.00 28.00 4.58
N ARG A 309 -6.26 28.76 5.40
CA ARG A 309 -4.78 28.71 5.43
C ARG A 309 -4.25 27.30 5.74
N TYR A 310 -4.90 26.60 6.67
CA TYR A 310 -4.49 25.24 7.03
C TYR A 310 -4.76 24.26 5.89
N THR A 311 -5.91 24.40 5.21
CA THR A 311 -6.24 23.58 4.05
C THR A 311 -5.25 23.81 2.92
N GLU A 312 -4.92 25.08 2.62
CA GLU A 312 -3.89 25.42 1.62
C GLU A 312 -2.53 24.80 1.95
N ASN A 313 -2.11 24.87 3.22
CA ASN A 313 -0.88 24.21 3.67
C ASN A 313 -0.93 22.69 3.45
N ILE A 314 -2.02 22.02 3.82
CA ILE A 314 -2.20 20.58 3.52
C ILE A 314 -2.10 20.32 2.01
N ARG A 315 -2.73 21.16 1.17
CA ARG A 315 -2.66 21.01 -0.29
C ARG A 315 -1.25 21.20 -0.84
N THR A 316 -0.42 22.03 -0.21
CA THR A 316 0.99 22.18 -0.57
C THR A 316 1.80 20.94 -0.15
N GLU A 317 1.65 20.49 1.10
CA GLU A 317 2.43 19.38 1.66
C GLU A 317 2.02 18.01 1.09
N LEU A 318 0.75 17.84 0.72
CA LEU A 318 0.18 16.62 0.13
C LEU A 318 -0.33 16.90 -1.29
N ALA A 319 0.55 17.45 -2.14
CA ALA A 319 0.21 17.89 -3.50
C ALA A 319 -0.38 16.79 -4.38
N PHE A 320 -0.06 15.51 -4.11
CA PHE A 320 -0.57 14.33 -4.82
C PHE A 320 -1.99 13.91 -4.38
N MET A 321 -2.55 14.50 -3.31
CA MET A 321 -3.89 14.19 -2.78
C MET A 321 -4.87 15.37 -2.85
N GLN A 322 -4.80 16.19 -3.91
CA GLN A 322 -5.75 17.31 -4.09
C GLN A 322 -7.21 16.86 -4.09
N TYR A 323 -7.48 15.62 -4.54
CA TYR A 323 -8.81 15.05 -4.57
C TYR A 323 -9.39 14.72 -3.20
N ALA A 324 -8.57 14.54 -2.16
CA ALA A 324 -9.05 14.07 -0.86
C ALA A 324 -9.73 15.22 -0.09
N PRO A 325 -10.97 15.07 0.41
CA PRO A 325 -11.61 16.09 1.24
C PRO A 325 -10.90 16.22 2.59
N VAL A 326 -10.91 17.43 3.16
CA VAL A 326 -10.31 17.75 4.46
C VAL A 326 -11.42 18.04 5.48
N LEU A 327 -11.45 17.27 6.57
CA LEU A 327 -12.41 17.43 7.66
C LEU A 327 -11.68 17.76 8.97
N PHE A 328 -12.02 18.91 9.56
CA PHE A 328 -11.50 19.33 10.86
C PHE A 328 -12.40 18.83 11.98
N VAL A 329 -11.83 18.08 12.93
CA VAL A 329 -12.55 17.42 14.02
C VAL A 329 -11.83 17.57 15.36
N SER A 330 -12.54 17.25 16.43
CA SER A 330 -11.96 17.07 17.75
C SER A 330 -12.55 15.84 18.39
N ALA A 331 -11.72 14.81 18.57
CA ALA A 331 -12.10 13.63 19.34
C ALA A 331 -12.43 13.99 20.80
N LEU A 332 -11.72 14.96 21.39
CA LEU A 332 -11.93 15.36 22.79
C LEU A 332 -13.31 15.96 23.02
N THR A 333 -13.71 16.91 22.16
CA THR A 333 -14.99 17.63 22.28
C THR A 333 -16.12 16.97 21.49
N LYS A 334 -15.82 15.87 20.77
CA LYS A 334 -16.69 15.22 19.79
C LYS A 334 -17.16 16.14 18.65
N GLN A 335 -16.48 17.25 18.42
CA GLN A 335 -16.83 18.20 17.37
C GLN A 335 -16.69 17.55 15.98
N ARG A 336 -17.79 17.57 15.21
CA ARG A 336 -17.88 17.12 13.80
C ARG A 336 -17.54 15.64 13.56
N ILE A 337 -17.45 14.82 14.61
CA ILE A 337 -17.21 13.38 14.48
C ILE A 337 -18.31 12.67 13.67
N PRO A 338 -19.61 12.98 13.84
CA PRO A 338 -20.66 12.32 13.04
C PRO A 338 -20.49 12.49 11.53
N ARG A 339 -19.89 13.61 11.08
CA ARG A 339 -19.64 13.89 9.66
C ARG A 339 -18.59 12.98 9.02
N ILE A 340 -17.77 12.28 9.82
CA ILE A 340 -16.78 11.34 9.30
C ILE A 340 -17.47 10.22 8.52
N THR A 341 -18.51 9.60 9.09
CA THR A 341 -19.19 8.47 8.45
C THR A 341 -19.96 8.89 7.19
N GLU A 342 -20.57 10.08 7.23
CA GLU A 342 -21.22 10.69 6.05
C GLU A 342 -20.21 10.88 4.91
N LEU A 343 -19.04 11.44 5.23
CA LEU A 343 -17.99 11.71 4.26
C LEU A 343 -17.35 10.43 3.73
N VAL A 344 -17.15 9.42 4.58
CA VAL A 344 -16.67 8.09 4.17
C VAL A 344 -17.65 7.45 3.19
N LYS A 345 -18.95 7.49 3.47
CA LYS A 345 -19.98 6.97 2.58
C LYS A 345 -19.94 7.66 1.21
N PHE A 346 -19.95 8.99 1.20
CA PHE A 346 -19.84 9.78 -0.02
C PHE A 346 -18.58 9.43 -0.83
N VAL A 347 -17.42 9.37 -0.17
CA VAL A 347 -16.16 9.05 -0.86
C VAL A 347 -16.13 7.61 -1.37
N ALA A 348 -16.73 6.65 -0.66
CA ALA A 348 -16.87 5.27 -1.14
C ALA A 348 -17.75 5.17 -2.40
N GLU A 349 -18.84 5.95 -2.47
CA GLU A 349 -19.68 6.08 -3.66
C GLU A 349 -18.91 6.69 -4.84
N GLN A 350 -18.12 7.74 -4.61
CA GLN A 350 -17.25 8.31 -5.64
C GLN A 350 -16.19 7.30 -6.12
N HIS A 351 -15.64 6.49 -5.22
CA HIS A 351 -14.63 5.48 -5.51
C HIS A 351 -15.15 4.30 -6.36
N THR A 352 -16.46 4.03 -6.25
CA THR A 352 -17.16 2.96 -6.98
C THR A 352 -17.90 3.43 -8.22
N MET A 353 -17.92 4.74 -8.47
CA MET A 353 -18.66 5.33 -9.58
C MET A 353 -18.20 4.77 -10.93
N ARG A 354 -19.17 4.26 -11.70
CA ARG A 354 -18.98 3.81 -13.08
C ARG A 354 -19.72 4.73 -14.04
N VAL A 355 -18.97 5.30 -14.98
CA VAL A 355 -19.48 6.19 -16.03
C VAL A 355 -19.69 5.37 -17.29
N SER A 356 -20.82 5.58 -17.97
CA SER A 356 -21.08 4.91 -19.24
C SER A 356 -20.10 5.39 -20.31
N THR A 357 -19.69 4.47 -21.20
CA THR A 357 -18.72 4.78 -22.27
C THR A 357 -19.21 5.91 -23.18
N SER A 358 -20.51 6.00 -23.46
CA SER A 358 -21.07 7.08 -24.30
C SER A 358 -20.91 8.46 -23.66
N VAL A 359 -21.34 8.61 -22.41
CA VAL A 359 -21.23 9.88 -21.66
C VAL A 359 -19.77 10.26 -21.47
N LEU A 360 -18.91 9.29 -21.16
CA LEU A 360 -17.47 9.50 -21.04
C LEU A 360 -16.87 10.06 -22.34
N ASN A 361 -17.17 9.47 -23.50
CA ASN A 361 -16.63 9.95 -24.76
C ASN A 361 -17.17 11.33 -25.13
N GLN A 362 -18.44 11.63 -24.83
CA GLN A 362 -18.99 12.98 -25.03
C GLN A 362 -18.21 14.03 -24.23
N VAL A 363 -17.93 13.77 -22.95
CA VAL A 363 -17.15 14.69 -22.10
C VAL A 363 -15.73 14.89 -22.64
N ILE A 364 -15.11 13.83 -23.16
CA ILE A 364 -13.77 13.92 -23.75
C ILE A 364 -13.78 14.72 -25.06
N GLU A 365 -14.78 14.53 -25.92
CA GLU A 365 -14.95 15.31 -27.14
C GLU A 365 -15.17 16.80 -26.84
N ASP A 366 -16.01 17.11 -25.86
CA ASP A 366 -16.24 18.48 -25.40
C ASP A 366 -14.94 19.11 -24.87
N ALA A 367 -14.16 18.36 -24.08
CA ALA A 367 -12.86 18.81 -23.59
C ALA A 367 -11.85 19.08 -24.72
N ILE A 368 -11.80 18.21 -25.73
CA ILE A 368 -10.95 18.35 -26.92
C ILE A 368 -11.32 19.59 -27.73
N SER A 369 -12.61 19.93 -27.81
CA SER A 369 -13.08 21.11 -28.54
C SER A 369 -12.63 22.42 -27.89
N ILE A 370 -12.55 22.46 -26.56
CA ILE A 370 -12.09 23.61 -25.78
C ILE A 370 -10.57 23.74 -25.82
N ASN A 371 -9.86 22.62 -25.63
CA ASN A 371 -8.41 22.58 -25.62
C ASN A 371 -7.90 21.51 -26.61
N PRO A 372 -7.58 21.92 -27.85
CA PRO A 372 -7.08 21.02 -28.88
C PRO A 372 -5.87 20.16 -28.44
N PRO A 373 -5.83 18.86 -28.81
CA PRO A 373 -4.71 17.99 -28.49
C PRO A 373 -3.38 18.47 -29.08
N PRO A 374 -2.25 18.22 -28.38
CA PRO A 374 -0.91 18.59 -28.85
C PRO A 374 -0.55 17.91 -30.17
N SER A 375 0.45 18.47 -30.85
CA SER A 375 1.05 17.89 -32.05
C SER A 375 2.56 17.79 -31.88
N GLN A 376 3.14 16.69 -32.34
CA GLN A 376 4.58 16.43 -32.26
C GLN A 376 5.06 15.87 -33.61
N HIS A 377 6.18 16.38 -34.13
CA HIS A 377 6.74 15.97 -35.42
C HIS A 377 5.72 15.95 -36.59
N GLY A 378 4.79 16.90 -36.62
CA GLY A 378 3.75 17.00 -37.65
C GLY A 378 2.58 16.01 -37.49
N LYS A 379 2.61 15.11 -36.50
CA LYS A 379 1.48 14.24 -36.13
C LYS A 379 0.70 14.87 -34.99
N ARG A 380 -0.63 14.97 -35.13
CA ARG A 380 -1.54 15.43 -34.07
C ARG A 380 -2.01 14.24 -33.23
N LEU A 381 -2.04 14.41 -31.91
CA LEU A 381 -2.66 13.44 -31.01
C LEU A 381 -4.15 13.30 -31.36
N LYS A 382 -4.59 12.07 -31.56
CA LYS A 382 -6.00 11.71 -31.76
C LYS A 382 -6.40 10.73 -30.68
N ILE A 383 -7.34 11.15 -29.83
CA ILE A 383 -8.02 10.26 -28.90
C ILE A 383 -9.18 9.64 -29.67
N MET A 384 -9.11 8.33 -29.91
CA MET A 384 -10.10 7.60 -30.72
C MET A 384 -11.34 7.28 -29.91
N PHE A 385 -11.14 6.76 -28.69
CA PHE A 385 -12.21 6.50 -27.73
C PHE A 385 -11.61 6.31 -26.33
N THR A 386 -12.44 6.45 -25.31
CA THR A 386 -12.09 6.31 -23.89
C THR A 386 -13.05 5.34 -23.21
N THR A 387 -12.54 4.51 -22.29
CA THR A 387 -13.35 3.55 -21.52
C THR A 387 -12.99 3.58 -20.05
N GLN A 388 -13.90 3.12 -19.19
CA GLN A 388 -13.64 2.90 -17.77
C GLN A 388 -13.75 1.40 -17.42
N PRO A 389 -12.68 0.59 -17.59
CA PRO A 389 -12.74 -0.84 -17.29
C PRO A 389 -12.97 -1.11 -15.80
N ASN A 390 -12.25 -0.41 -14.92
CA ASN A 390 -12.21 -0.70 -13.49
C ASN A 390 -12.75 0.44 -12.64
N VAL A 391 -13.26 0.07 -11.47
CA VAL A 391 -13.59 0.94 -10.34
C VAL A 391 -12.72 0.52 -9.15
N LYS A 392 -12.63 1.37 -8.11
CA LYS A 392 -11.76 1.16 -6.94
C LYS A 392 -10.26 0.92 -7.26
N PRO A 393 -9.52 1.91 -7.80
CA PRO A 393 -9.99 3.25 -8.18
C PRO A 393 -10.61 3.30 -9.59
N PRO A 394 -11.44 4.32 -9.89
CA PRO A 394 -11.88 4.61 -11.25
C PRO A 394 -10.69 4.71 -12.19
N THR A 395 -10.63 3.77 -13.14
CA THR A 395 -9.53 3.65 -14.10
C THR A 395 -10.05 3.98 -15.48
N PHE A 396 -9.46 4.99 -16.12
CA PHE A 396 -9.80 5.43 -17.48
C PHE A 396 -8.69 5.03 -18.45
N VAL A 397 -9.08 4.42 -19.56
CA VAL A 397 -8.16 4.04 -20.64
C VAL A 397 -8.47 4.89 -21.87
N PHE A 398 -7.50 5.71 -22.27
CA PHE A 398 -7.54 6.53 -23.49
C PHE A 398 -6.85 5.78 -24.62
N PHE A 399 -7.60 5.44 -25.66
CA PHE A 399 -7.04 4.85 -26.87
C PHE A 399 -6.64 5.95 -27.84
N VAL A 400 -5.35 6.03 -28.13
CA VAL A 400 -4.75 7.10 -28.93
C VAL A 400 -4.05 6.56 -30.16
N ASN A 401 -3.84 7.41 -31.16
CA ASN A 401 -3.04 7.05 -32.32
C ASN A 401 -1.57 6.81 -31.98
N ASP A 402 -1.02 7.60 -31.05
CA ASP A 402 0.38 7.52 -30.64
C ASP A 402 0.50 7.96 -29.17
N GLN A 403 1.01 7.07 -28.33
CA GLN A 403 1.14 7.30 -26.89
C GLN A 403 2.25 8.28 -26.56
N GLU A 404 3.28 8.41 -27.40
CA GLU A 404 4.42 9.29 -27.14
C GLU A 404 4.04 10.77 -27.24
N ILE A 405 2.98 11.07 -28.00
CA ILE A 405 2.46 12.43 -28.17
C ILE A 405 1.63 12.88 -26.94
N MET A 406 1.12 11.92 -26.14
CA MET A 406 0.30 12.22 -24.96
C MET A 406 1.16 12.72 -23.81
N HIS A 407 1.40 14.03 -23.77
CA HIS A 407 2.15 14.67 -22.70
C HIS A 407 1.36 14.73 -21.37
N PHE A 408 2.06 14.61 -20.24
CA PHE A 408 1.44 14.58 -18.89
C PHE A 408 0.52 15.77 -18.62
N SER A 409 0.85 16.96 -19.14
CA SER A 409 0.04 18.17 -18.93
C SER A 409 -1.33 18.07 -19.59
N TYR A 410 -1.43 17.41 -20.75
CA TYR A 410 -2.70 17.18 -21.43
C TYR A 410 -3.51 16.09 -20.71
N LEU A 411 -2.83 15.06 -20.20
CA LEU A 411 -3.47 14.03 -19.40
C LEU A 411 -4.07 14.60 -18.10
N ARG A 412 -3.36 15.51 -17.41
CA ARG A 412 -3.90 16.24 -16.24
C ARG A 412 -5.08 17.14 -16.61
N PHE A 413 -5.04 17.77 -17.78
CA PHE A 413 -6.19 18.54 -18.28
C PHE A 413 -7.43 17.65 -18.43
N LEU A 414 -7.29 16.47 -19.02
CA LEU A 414 -8.38 15.50 -19.14
C LEU A 414 -8.84 14.99 -17.77
N GLU A 415 -7.91 14.73 -16.83
CA GLU A 415 -8.25 14.39 -15.44
C GLU A 415 -9.16 15.44 -14.80
N ASN A 416 -8.76 16.72 -14.90
CA ASN A 416 -9.52 17.82 -14.33
C ASN A 416 -10.91 17.92 -14.96
N LYS A 417 -11.04 17.70 -16.27
CA LYS A 417 -12.34 17.69 -16.95
C LYS A 417 -13.23 16.54 -16.50
N LEU A 418 -12.65 15.36 -16.26
CA LEU A 418 -13.38 14.23 -15.67
C LEU A 418 -13.87 14.57 -14.25
N ARG A 419 -13.02 15.18 -13.42
CA ARG A 419 -13.39 15.60 -12.06
C ARG A 419 -14.45 16.70 -12.05
N GLU A 420 -14.35 17.70 -12.93
CA GLU A 420 -15.36 18.75 -13.06
C GLU A 420 -16.73 18.18 -13.49
N SER A 421 -16.74 17.17 -14.35
CA SER A 421 -17.97 16.59 -14.91
C SER A 421 -18.64 15.59 -13.96
N PHE A 422 -17.85 14.80 -13.22
CA PHE A 422 -18.33 13.66 -12.44
C PHE A 422 -18.03 13.74 -10.95
N GLY A 423 -17.27 14.74 -10.50
CA GLY A 423 -16.80 14.88 -9.11
C GLY A 423 -15.54 14.07 -8.87
N PHE A 424 -15.70 12.77 -8.57
CA PHE A 424 -14.61 11.90 -8.11
C PHE A 424 -13.85 12.45 -6.89
N GLU A 425 -14.54 13.21 -6.03
CA GLU A 425 -13.98 13.72 -4.79
C GLU A 425 -13.67 12.55 -3.85
N GLY A 426 -12.50 12.60 -3.21
CA GLY A 426 -12.02 11.55 -2.33
C GLY A 426 -11.40 10.34 -3.03
N THR A 427 -11.44 10.22 -4.36
CA THR A 427 -10.80 9.11 -5.09
C THR A 427 -9.67 9.57 -6.02
N PRO A 428 -8.53 8.85 -6.05
CA PRO A 428 -7.57 8.99 -7.13
C PRO A 428 -8.18 8.46 -8.44
N LEU A 429 -7.75 9.02 -9.57
CA LEU A 429 -8.09 8.53 -10.89
C LEU A 429 -6.86 7.86 -11.51
N LYS A 430 -7.02 6.64 -12.03
CA LYS A 430 -5.95 5.95 -12.75
C LYS A 430 -6.13 6.18 -14.24
N LEU A 431 -5.23 6.93 -14.86
CA LEU A 431 -5.29 7.24 -16.28
C LEU A 431 -4.27 6.40 -17.04
N VAL A 432 -4.73 5.62 -18.01
CA VAL A 432 -3.91 4.72 -18.82
C VAL A 432 -4.02 5.15 -20.28
N VAL A 433 -2.90 5.31 -20.95
CA VAL A 433 -2.84 5.64 -22.38
C VAL A 433 -2.45 4.38 -23.13
N ARG A 434 -3.18 4.06 -24.20
CA ARG A 434 -2.85 2.93 -25.08
C ARG A 434 -2.77 3.40 -26.53
N GLY A 435 -1.59 3.26 -27.13
CA GLY A 435 -1.41 3.41 -28.58
C GLY A 435 -1.93 2.19 -29.35
N ARG A 436 -2.16 2.35 -30.65
CA ARG A 436 -2.21 1.18 -31.54
C ARG A 436 -0.82 0.55 -31.57
N LYS A 437 -0.73 -0.76 -31.33
CA LYS A 437 0.42 -1.51 -31.86
C LYS A 437 0.30 -1.44 -33.38
N GLU A 438 1.39 -1.10 -34.07
CA GLU A 438 1.52 -1.46 -35.47
C GLU A 438 1.44 -3.00 -35.48
N GLU A 439 0.31 -3.52 -35.97
CA GLU A 439 0.23 -4.91 -36.40
C GLU A 439 1.12 -5.01 -37.63
N ASP A 440 2.32 -5.58 -37.46
CA ASP A 440 3.08 -6.20 -38.56
C ASP A 440 2.57 -7.63 -38.77
#